data_AF-A0A0Q7VZ92-F1
#
_entry.id   AF-A0A0Q7VZ92-F1
#
_cell.length_a   1.000
_cell.length_b   1.000
_cell.length_c   1.000
_cell.angle_alpha   90.00
_cell.angle_beta   90.00
_cell.angle_gamma   90.00
#
_symmetry.space_group_name_H-M   'P 1'
#
loop_
_entity.id
_entity.type
_entity.pdbx_description
1 polymer ?
#
loop_
_entity_poly.entity_id
_entity_poly.type
_entity_poly.pdbx_seq_one_letter_code
_entity_poly.pdbx_strand_id
1 'polypeptide(L)'
;MTDLALPPSRRPFLQVAGFRFHPWSTLWPIVLAAALMQTLLVPGREAGRWLYKHNIELFQHQVWVFVALATLFQILTGLLALAVMRRVLPQADNALRWPPGKTFAGLAVAIGVTMGLVMLVADYWPQLLAGAAPDGGYDIGSPGAVIGWLGVMLAAGPNEEIIFRGLLVGMLATLVPGRLRIGPLDLPVAAYVVALLFGLAHYDSFLHNPPHLAIAQQVYAFAWGLTYVWLMERSRSLLAPMIAHGLSDAVEVGAVMVLMAAWG
;
A
#
# COMPACT_ATOMS: atom_id res chain seq x y z
N MET A 1 23.41 52.26 -0.49
CA MET A 1 22.75 51.40 -1.50
C MET A 1 22.23 50.19 -0.75
N THR A 2 20.93 50.18 -0.45
CA THR A 2 20.24 49.05 0.21
C THR A 2 19.85 48.05 -0.87
N ASP A 3 20.46 46.87 -0.85
CA ASP A 3 20.01 45.71 -1.63
C ASP A 3 18.56 45.39 -1.24
N LEU A 4 17.64 45.75 -2.13
CA LEU A 4 16.27 45.26 -2.08
C LEU A 4 16.31 43.79 -2.49
N ALA A 5 16.48 42.92 -1.50
CA ALA A 5 16.32 41.48 -1.68
C ALA A 5 14.97 41.23 -2.36
N LEU A 6 15.02 40.78 -3.62
CA LEU A 6 13.82 40.37 -4.35
C LEU A 6 13.07 39.37 -3.47
N PRO A 7 11.74 39.54 -3.28
CA PRO A 7 10.95 38.59 -2.52
C PRO A 7 11.17 37.19 -3.13
N PRO A 8 11.34 36.14 -2.30
CA PRO A 8 11.60 34.80 -2.81
C PRO A 8 10.50 34.43 -3.80
N SER A 9 10.89 34.06 -5.03
CA SER A 9 9.95 33.72 -6.10
C SER A 9 8.95 32.71 -5.56
N ARG A 10 7.67 33.08 -5.49
CA ARG A 10 6.61 32.16 -5.04
C ARG A 10 6.59 30.97 -6.00
N ARG A 11 7.00 29.81 -5.52
CA ARG A 11 6.92 28.57 -6.28
C ARG A 11 5.43 28.26 -6.53
N PRO A 12 5.02 27.87 -7.75
CA PRO A 12 3.61 27.62 -8.05
C PRO A 12 3.07 26.42 -7.27
N PHE A 13 1.81 26.47 -6.81
CA PHE A 13 1.20 25.37 -6.06
C PHE A 13 1.16 24.06 -6.88
N LEU A 14 0.85 24.17 -8.18
CA LEU A 14 0.86 23.07 -9.14
C LEU A 14 2.02 23.25 -10.11
N GLN A 15 2.83 22.21 -10.32
CA GLN A 15 3.89 22.24 -11.33
C GLN A 15 4.13 20.84 -11.91
N VAL A 16 4.20 20.76 -13.24
CA VAL A 16 4.63 19.54 -13.95
C VAL A 16 6.03 19.80 -14.53
N ALA A 17 6.96 18.89 -14.28
CA ALA A 17 8.35 19.00 -14.74
C ALA A 17 8.82 17.69 -15.38
N GLY A 18 9.50 17.77 -16.53
CA GLY A 18 10.09 16.62 -17.21
C GLY A 18 9.09 15.62 -17.83
N PHE A 19 7.79 15.75 -17.57
CA PHE A 19 6.77 14.91 -18.16
C PHE A 19 6.46 15.34 -19.59
N ARG A 20 6.48 14.38 -20.52
CA ARG A 20 6.03 14.56 -21.89
C ARG A 20 5.04 13.47 -22.22
N PHE A 21 3.77 13.86 -22.38
CA PHE A 21 2.74 12.92 -22.78
C PHE A 21 2.90 12.60 -24.26
N HIS A 22 3.10 11.32 -24.56
CA HIS A 22 3.03 10.82 -25.93
C HIS A 22 2.22 9.53 -25.89
N PRO A 23 1.04 9.46 -26.56
CA PRO A 23 0.02 8.45 -26.28
C PRO A 23 0.58 7.04 -26.21
N TRP A 24 1.39 6.65 -27.18
CA TRP A 24 1.95 5.31 -27.20
C TRP A 24 2.94 5.05 -26.06
N SER A 25 4.02 5.85 -25.97
CA SER A 25 5.06 5.66 -24.96
C SER A 25 4.62 5.93 -23.53
N THR A 26 3.50 6.63 -23.31
CA THR A 26 2.93 6.85 -21.98
C THR A 26 1.87 5.83 -21.59
N LEU A 27 1.01 5.39 -22.51
CA LEU A 27 -0.10 4.51 -22.16
C LEU A 27 0.31 3.04 -22.03
N TRP A 28 1.20 2.52 -22.89
CA TRP A 28 1.58 1.11 -22.81
C TRP A 28 2.26 0.75 -21.47
N PRO A 29 3.15 1.58 -20.86
CA PRO A 29 3.74 1.26 -19.56
C PRO A 29 2.69 1.24 -18.44
N ILE A 30 1.70 2.13 -18.51
CA ILE A 30 0.60 2.20 -17.53
C ILE A 30 -0.26 0.95 -17.63
N VAL A 31 -0.61 0.54 -18.85
CA VAL A 31 -1.35 -0.71 -19.11
C VAL A 31 -0.53 -1.92 -18.64
N LEU A 32 0.79 -1.94 -18.92
CA LEU A 32 1.68 -2.99 -18.42
C LEU A 32 1.70 -3.01 -16.89
N ALA A 33 1.77 -1.86 -16.22
CA ALA A 33 1.75 -1.80 -14.76
C ALA A 33 0.43 -2.34 -14.18
N ALA A 34 -0.72 -2.01 -14.78
CA ALA A 34 -2.02 -2.54 -14.39
C ALA A 34 -2.11 -4.06 -14.62
N ALA A 35 -1.60 -4.56 -15.75
CA ALA A 35 -1.54 -5.99 -16.03
C ALA A 35 -0.63 -6.72 -15.03
N LEU A 36 0.59 -6.19 -14.79
CA LEU A 36 1.52 -6.75 -13.80
C LEU A 36 0.90 -6.82 -12.41
N MET A 37 0.24 -5.76 -11.97
CA MET A 37 -0.50 -5.73 -10.70
C MET A 37 -1.47 -6.92 -10.60
N GLN A 38 -2.35 -7.09 -11.59
CA GLN A 38 -3.33 -8.19 -11.58
C GLN A 38 -2.66 -9.57 -11.64
N THR A 39 -1.65 -9.74 -12.49
CA THR A 39 -0.94 -11.02 -12.66
C THR A 39 -0.08 -11.41 -11.45
N LEU A 40 0.28 -10.47 -10.58
CA LEU A 40 1.02 -10.76 -9.35
C LEU A 40 0.07 -11.00 -8.17
N LEU A 41 -1.02 -10.23 -8.08
CA LEU A 41 -1.97 -10.35 -6.97
C LEU A 41 -2.88 -11.58 -7.10
N VAL A 42 -3.48 -11.80 -8.28
CA VAL A 42 -4.54 -12.80 -8.44
C VAL A 42 -4.00 -14.24 -8.32
N PRO A 43 -2.93 -14.65 -9.03
CA PRO A 43 -2.45 -16.03 -8.93
C PRO A 43 -1.97 -16.40 -7.53
N GLY A 44 -1.33 -15.46 -6.81
CA GLY A 44 -0.91 -15.70 -5.42
C GLY A 44 -2.11 -15.94 -4.50
N ARG A 45 -3.17 -15.15 -4.65
CA ARG A 45 -4.43 -15.33 -3.92
C ARG A 45 -5.11 -16.66 -4.25
N GLU A 46 -5.19 -17.02 -5.53
CA GLU A 46 -5.85 -18.25 -5.94
C GLU A 46 -5.04 -19.51 -5.57
N ALA A 47 -3.71 -19.44 -5.60
CA ALA A 47 -2.85 -20.50 -5.06
C ALA A 47 -3.03 -20.68 -3.55
N GLY A 48 -3.08 -19.56 -2.80
CA GLY A 48 -3.38 -19.57 -1.37
C GLY A 48 -4.77 -20.17 -1.08
N ARG A 49 -5.78 -19.78 -1.86
CA ARG A 49 -7.16 -20.29 -1.75
C ARG A 49 -7.21 -21.79 -2.02
N TRP A 50 -6.54 -22.24 -3.08
CA TRP A 50 -6.46 -23.65 -3.44
C TRP A 50 -5.82 -24.44 -2.31
N LEU A 51 -4.65 -24.03 -1.81
CA LEU A 51 -3.93 -24.75 -0.76
C LEU A 51 -4.72 -24.79 0.56
N TYR A 52 -5.35 -23.67 0.93
CA TYR A 52 -6.21 -23.58 2.11
C TYR A 52 -7.39 -24.56 2.03
N LYS A 53 -8.14 -24.56 0.92
CA LYS A 53 -9.31 -25.43 0.74
C LYS A 53 -8.96 -26.92 0.77
N HIS A 54 -7.82 -27.31 0.20
CA HIS A 54 -7.39 -28.71 0.18
C HIS A 54 -6.87 -29.21 1.54
N ASN A 55 -6.60 -28.30 2.48
CA ASN A 55 -6.03 -28.62 3.79
C ASN A 55 -6.83 -27.96 4.93
N ILE A 56 -8.13 -27.76 4.74
CA ILE A 56 -8.95 -26.96 5.67
C ILE A 56 -8.99 -27.55 7.10
N GLU A 57 -9.01 -28.88 7.21
CA GLU A 57 -8.95 -29.60 8.48
C GLU A 57 -7.61 -29.39 9.19
N LEU A 58 -6.50 -29.45 8.44
CA LEU A 58 -5.15 -29.18 8.97
C LEU A 58 -5.04 -27.75 9.49
N PHE A 59 -5.69 -26.81 8.82
CA PHE A 59 -5.70 -25.39 9.20
C PHE A 59 -6.80 -25.05 10.21
N GLN A 60 -7.56 -26.04 10.70
CA GLN A 60 -8.60 -25.85 11.72
C GLN A 60 -9.59 -24.73 11.37
N HIS A 61 -9.92 -24.57 10.09
CA HIS A 61 -10.80 -23.51 9.59
C HIS A 61 -10.33 -22.07 9.88
N GLN A 62 -9.06 -21.86 10.25
CA GLN A 62 -8.52 -20.54 10.57
C GLN A 62 -8.32 -19.69 9.32
N VAL A 63 -9.19 -18.70 9.09
CA VAL A 63 -9.21 -17.89 7.86
C VAL A 63 -7.93 -17.08 7.67
N TRP A 64 -7.27 -16.64 8.75
CA TRP A 64 -5.99 -15.92 8.65
C TRP A 64 -4.91 -16.74 7.93
N VAL A 65 -4.98 -18.08 7.98
CA VAL A 65 -4.02 -18.95 7.27
C VAL A 65 -4.16 -18.81 5.77
N PHE A 66 -5.38 -18.71 5.24
CA PHE A 66 -5.59 -18.43 3.82
C PHE A 66 -4.93 -17.10 3.42
N VAL A 67 -5.15 -16.05 4.22
CA VAL A 67 -4.58 -14.72 3.94
C VAL A 67 -3.05 -14.78 4.02
N ALA A 68 -2.48 -15.45 5.03
CA ALA A 68 -1.05 -15.67 5.16
C ALA A 68 -0.44 -16.36 3.93
N LEU A 69 -1.10 -17.40 3.41
CA LEU A 69 -0.65 -18.11 2.21
C LEU A 69 -0.71 -17.21 0.98
N ALA A 70 -1.78 -16.45 0.79
CA ALA A 70 -1.91 -15.49 -0.30
C ALA A 70 -0.80 -14.43 -0.23
N THR A 71 -0.58 -13.83 0.94
CA THR A 71 0.49 -12.86 1.22
C THR A 71 1.87 -13.45 0.91
N LEU A 72 2.14 -14.68 1.35
CA LEU A 72 3.41 -15.36 1.08
C LEU A 72 3.64 -15.55 -0.43
N PHE A 73 2.65 -16.07 -1.17
CA PHE A 73 2.80 -16.27 -2.61
C PHE A 73 2.95 -14.96 -3.38
N GLN A 74 2.27 -13.89 -2.95
CA GLN A 74 2.40 -12.57 -3.54
C GLN A 74 3.79 -11.95 -3.25
N ILE A 75 4.35 -12.11 -2.05
CA ILE A 75 5.75 -11.74 -1.76
C ILE A 75 6.71 -12.48 -2.70
N LEU A 76 6.57 -13.80 -2.83
CA LEU A 76 7.46 -14.62 -3.67
C LEU A 76 7.39 -14.22 -5.14
N THR A 77 6.20 -14.03 -5.68
CA THR A 77 5.99 -13.59 -7.07
C THR A 77 6.47 -12.16 -7.29
N GLY A 78 6.25 -11.26 -6.33
CA GLY A 78 6.78 -9.89 -6.35
C GLY A 78 8.31 -9.84 -6.36
N LEU A 79 8.96 -10.65 -5.51
CA LEU A 79 10.43 -10.78 -5.50
C LEU A 79 10.98 -11.34 -6.82
N LEU A 80 10.30 -12.33 -7.41
CA LEU A 80 10.65 -12.86 -8.72
C LEU A 80 10.52 -11.78 -9.80
N ALA A 81 9.41 -11.03 -9.80
CA ALA A 81 9.20 -9.93 -10.74
C ALA A 81 10.25 -8.82 -10.59
N LEU A 82 10.66 -8.50 -9.37
CA LEU A 82 11.78 -7.59 -9.12
C LEU A 82 13.10 -8.11 -9.70
N ALA A 83 13.39 -9.42 -9.54
CA ALA A 83 14.58 -10.03 -10.11
C ALA A 83 14.56 -9.95 -11.65
N VAL A 84 13.40 -10.17 -12.28
CA VAL A 84 13.21 -9.99 -13.73
C VAL A 84 13.41 -8.52 -14.11
N MET A 85 12.77 -7.57 -13.41
CA MET A 85 12.93 -6.14 -13.68
C MET A 85 14.39 -5.69 -13.64
N ARG A 86 15.17 -6.15 -12.65
CA ARG A 86 16.61 -5.85 -12.56
C ARG A 86 17.41 -6.34 -13.77
N ARG A 87 16.94 -7.38 -14.47
CA ARG A 87 17.57 -7.92 -15.69
C ARG A 87 17.12 -7.16 -16.93
N VAL A 88 15.82 -6.89 -17.08
CA VAL A 88 15.24 -6.34 -18.32
C VAL A 88 15.20 -4.81 -18.34
N LEU A 89 15.18 -4.17 -17.18
CA LEU A 89 15.13 -2.72 -16.98
C LEU A 89 16.11 -2.31 -15.86
N PRO A 90 17.43 -2.47 -16.05
CA PRO A 90 18.43 -2.25 -14.99
C PRO A 90 18.49 -0.80 -14.49
N GLN A 91 17.93 0.16 -15.23
CA GLN A 91 17.86 1.57 -14.83
C GLN A 91 16.73 1.84 -13.82
N ALA A 92 15.81 0.89 -13.62
CA ALA A 92 14.73 1.02 -12.65
C ALA A 92 15.23 0.74 -11.23
N ASP A 93 15.07 1.73 -10.35
CA ASP A 93 15.38 1.58 -8.93
C ASP A 93 14.19 0.97 -8.18
N ASN A 94 14.36 -0.26 -7.69
CA ASN A 94 13.34 -0.95 -6.88
C ASN A 94 13.37 -0.61 -5.39
N ALA A 95 14.34 0.18 -4.92
CA ALA A 95 14.51 0.56 -3.52
C ALA A 95 14.53 -0.58 -2.48
N LEU A 96 14.60 -1.86 -2.89
CA LEU A 96 14.65 -3.01 -1.99
C LEU A 96 16.08 -3.20 -1.48
N ARG A 97 16.40 -2.43 -0.44
CA ARG A 97 17.71 -2.36 0.23
C ARG A 97 17.56 -1.68 1.58
N TRP A 98 18.58 -1.79 2.42
CA TRP A 98 18.72 -0.95 3.59
C TRP A 98 18.86 0.53 3.19
N PRO A 99 18.25 1.49 3.93
CA PRO A 99 18.40 2.91 3.64
C PRO A 99 19.87 3.35 3.77
N PRO A 100 20.43 4.06 2.77
CA PRO A 100 21.81 4.54 2.82
C PRO A 100 22.02 5.71 3.81
N GLY A 101 20.93 6.24 4.39
CA GLY A 101 20.96 7.35 5.34
C GLY A 101 19.90 7.18 6.42
N LYS A 102 19.10 8.22 6.67
CA LYS A 102 18.02 8.16 7.66
C LYS A 102 17.02 7.07 7.29
N THR A 103 16.72 6.19 8.25
CA THR A 103 15.77 5.08 8.04
C THR A 103 14.33 5.55 7.95
N PHE A 104 14.00 6.68 8.59
CA PHE A 104 12.64 7.15 8.81
C PHE A 104 11.73 6.15 9.53
N ALA A 105 12.28 5.10 10.17
CA ALA A 105 11.48 4.06 10.82
C ALA A 105 10.54 4.61 11.91
N GLY A 106 11.02 5.51 12.78
CA GLY A 106 10.17 6.15 13.79
C GLY A 106 9.04 7.00 13.19
N LEU A 107 9.31 7.70 12.07
CA LEU A 107 8.27 8.45 11.35
C LEU A 107 7.27 7.48 10.68
N ALA A 108 7.75 6.38 10.10
CA ALA A 108 6.91 5.35 9.51
C ALA A 108 6.00 4.71 10.55
N VAL A 109 6.49 4.46 11.78
CA VAL A 109 5.66 4.00 12.90
C VAL A 109 4.56 5.01 13.23
N ALA A 110 4.90 6.29 13.38
CA ALA A 110 3.91 7.33 13.67
C ALA A 110 2.85 7.46 12.56
N ILE A 111 3.28 7.39 11.29
CA ILE A 111 2.37 7.38 10.13
C ILE A 111 1.49 6.14 10.16
N GLY A 112 2.06 4.95 10.38
CA GLY A 112 1.32 3.68 10.43
C GLY A 112 0.23 3.70 11.50
N VAL A 113 0.57 4.10 12.73
CA VAL A 113 -0.42 4.25 13.81
C VAL A 113 -1.51 5.25 13.43
N THR A 114 -1.14 6.43 12.92
CA THR A 114 -2.10 7.46 12.52
C THR A 114 -3.03 6.95 11.42
N MET A 115 -2.47 6.27 10.42
CA MET A 115 -3.20 5.69 9.32
C MET A 115 -4.18 4.61 9.80
N GLY A 116 -3.74 3.66 10.62
CA GLY A 116 -4.60 2.61 11.15
C GLY A 116 -5.79 3.17 11.93
N LEU A 117 -5.59 4.26 12.69
CA LEU A 117 -6.68 4.96 13.37
C LEU A 117 -7.63 5.68 12.42
N VAL A 118 -7.10 6.28 11.34
CA VAL A 118 -7.92 6.91 10.30
C VAL A 118 -8.75 5.87 9.55
N MET A 119 -8.16 4.72 9.21
CA MET A 119 -8.86 3.61 8.55
C MET A 119 -9.95 3.03 9.45
N LEU A 120 -9.65 2.79 10.73
CA LEU A 120 -10.64 2.35 11.72
C LEU A 120 -11.88 3.26 11.73
N VAL A 121 -11.67 4.57 11.74
CA VAL A 121 -12.80 5.51 11.69
C VAL A 121 -13.47 5.47 10.31
N ALA A 122 -12.72 5.48 9.22
CA ALA A 122 -13.26 5.48 7.86
C ALA A 122 -14.14 4.25 7.58
N ASP A 123 -13.71 3.07 8.03
CA ASP A 123 -14.32 1.79 7.71
C ASP A 123 -15.44 1.40 8.70
N TYR A 124 -15.42 1.95 9.93
CA TYR A 124 -16.37 1.57 10.99
C TYR A 124 -17.10 2.74 11.66
N TRP A 125 -17.06 3.96 11.14
CA TRP A 125 -17.75 5.11 11.76
C TRP A 125 -19.23 4.88 12.08
N PRO A 126 -20.06 4.16 11.27
CA PRO A 126 -21.46 3.94 11.63
C PRO A 126 -21.60 3.09 12.90
N GLN A 127 -20.81 2.03 13.04
CA GLN A 127 -20.79 1.16 14.21
C GLN A 127 -20.26 1.90 15.43
N LEU A 128 -19.17 2.68 15.27
CA LEU A 128 -18.59 3.50 16.33
C LEU A 128 -19.60 4.53 16.87
N LEU A 129 -20.38 5.18 16.00
CA LEU A 129 -21.42 6.12 16.43
C LEU A 129 -22.62 5.42 17.08
N ALA A 130 -22.96 4.22 16.62
CA ALA A 130 -24.03 3.41 17.19
C ALA A 130 -23.66 2.77 18.54
N GLY A 131 -22.38 2.86 18.96
CA GLY A 131 -21.87 2.12 20.11
C GLY A 131 -21.93 0.60 19.93
N ALA A 132 -21.89 0.14 18.67
CA ALA A 132 -21.91 -1.27 18.30
C ALA A 132 -20.49 -1.76 18.03
N ALA A 133 -20.19 -2.99 18.44
CA ALA A 133 -18.94 -3.64 18.11
C ALA A 133 -18.74 -3.66 16.57
N PRO A 134 -17.56 -3.25 16.06
CA PRO A 134 -17.22 -3.44 14.66
C PRO A 134 -17.25 -4.93 14.28
N ASP A 135 -17.85 -5.27 13.15
CA ASP A 135 -17.76 -6.63 12.59
C ASP A 135 -16.63 -6.68 11.56
N GLY A 136 -15.44 -7.05 12.02
CA GLY A 136 -14.25 -7.21 11.17
C GLY A 136 -14.08 -8.63 10.61
N GLY A 137 -14.95 -9.58 10.96
CA GLY A 137 -14.78 -10.99 10.59
C GLY A 137 -13.53 -11.67 11.17
N TYR A 138 -12.91 -11.08 12.19
CA TYR A 138 -11.71 -11.61 12.84
C TYR A 138 -12.06 -12.61 13.94
N ASP A 139 -11.41 -13.77 13.91
CA ASP A 139 -11.47 -14.73 15.02
C ASP A 139 -10.61 -14.24 16.20
N ILE A 140 -11.27 -13.86 17.29
CA ILE A 140 -10.65 -13.48 18.57
C ILE A 140 -10.77 -14.57 19.64
N GLY A 141 -11.28 -15.75 19.30
CA GLY A 141 -11.57 -16.84 20.25
C GLY A 141 -10.32 -17.53 20.79
N SER A 142 -9.14 -17.30 20.21
CA SER A 142 -7.87 -17.83 20.71
C SER A 142 -6.71 -16.86 20.52
N PRO A 143 -5.68 -16.88 21.40
CA PRO A 143 -4.47 -16.08 21.21
C PRO A 143 -3.76 -16.38 19.90
N GLY A 144 -3.81 -17.63 19.43
CA GLY A 144 -3.21 -18.04 18.16
C GLY A 144 -3.86 -17.35 16.95
N ALA A 145 -5.19 -17.23 16.95
CA ALA A 145 -5.91 -16.53 15.88
C ALA A 145 -5.60 -15.03 15.86
N VAL A 146 -5.58 -14.38 17.04
CA VAL A 146 -5.21 -12.96 17.18
C VAL A 146 -3.79 -12.70 16.68
N ILE A 147 -2.81 -13.50 17.13
CA ILE A 147 -1.41 -13.39 16.67
C ILE A 147 -1.30 -13.65 15.16
N GLY A 148 -2.04 -14.64 14.64
CA GLY A 148 -2.08 -14.97 13.22
C GLY A 148 -2.54 -13.79 12.36
N TRP A 149 -3.68 -13.19 12.71
CA TRP A 149 -4.19 -12.01 12.01
C TRP A 149 -3.24 -10.82 12.09
N LEU A 150 -2.75 -10.44 13.28
CA LEU A 150 -1.82 -9.32 13.43
C LEU A 150 -0.51 -9.55 12.65
N GLY A 151 -0.01 -10.78 12.66
CA GLY A 151 1.18 -11.16 11.89
C GLY A 151 0.99 -11.02 10.38
N VAL A 152 -0.18 -11.42 9.86
CA VAL A 152 -0.53 -11.26 8.45
C VAL A 152 -0.67 -9.79 8.07
N MET A 153 -1.29 -8.96 8.92
CA MET A 153 -1.40 -7.53 8.67
C MET A 153 -0.03 -6.84 8.66
N LEU A 154 0.87 -7.21 9.57
CA LEU A 154 2.27 -6.74 9.51
C LEU A 154 2.96 -7.17 8.21
N ALA A 155 2.64 -8.36 7.70
CA ALA A 155 3.17 -8.88 6.44
C ALA A 155 2.54 -8.26 5.18
N ALA A 156 1.42 -7.55 5.29
CA ALA A 156 0.83 -6.78 4.18
C ALA A 156 1.81 -5.71 3.67
N GLY A 157 2.57 -5.08 4.58
CA GLY A 157 3.63 -4.13 4.25
C GLY A 157 4.65 -4.68 3.24
N PRO A 158 5.45 -5.72 3.56
CA PRO A 158 6.37 -6.30 2.59
C PRO A 158 5.67 -6.88 1.36
N ASN A 159 4.48 -7.46 1.51
CA ASN A 159 3.73 -8.00 0.39
C ASN A 159 3.43 -6.97 -0.69
N GLU A 160 2.78 -5.88 -0.30
CA GLU A 160 2.27 -4.91 -1.26
C GLU A 160 3.35 -3.89 -1.65
N GLU A 161 4.23 -3.48 -0.73
CA GLU A 161 5.26 -2.49 -1.06
C GLU A 161 6.32 -3.03 -2.04
N ILE A 162 6.61 -4.33 -2.03
CA ILE A 162 7.47 -4.96 -3.04
C ILE A 162 6.88 -4.79 -4.44
N ILE A 163 5.58 -5.04 -4.59
CA ILE A 163 4.88 -4.98 -5.86
C ILE A 163 4.66 -3.52 -6.26
N PHE A 164 3.95 -2.74 -5.45
CA PHE A 164 3.53 -1.40 -5.85
C PHE A 164 4.71 -0.43 -5.90
N ARG A 165 5.59 -0.41 -4.90
CA ARG A 165 6.65 0.61 -4.80
C ARG A 165 7.94 0.10 -5.43
N GLY A 166 8.32 -1.12 -5.11
CA GLY A 166 9.52 -1.73 -5.67
C GLY A 166 9.41 -1.94 -7.18
N LEU A 167 8.37 -2.64 -7.62
CA LEU A 167 8.21 -2.99 -9.03
C LEU A 167 7.52 -1.88 -9.84
N LEU A 168 6.28 -1.52 -9.50
CA LEU A 168 5.48 -0.66 -10.36
C LEU A 168 5.98 0.80 -10.39
N VAL A 169 6.26 1.41 -9.22
CA VAL A 169 6.83 2.77 -9.18
C VAL A 169 8.25 2.76 -9.76
N GLY A 170 9.10 1.80 -9.38
CA GLY A 170 10.45 1.66 -9.92
C GLY A 170 10.47 1.58 -11.45
N MET A 171 9.62 0.74 -12.04
CA MET A 171 9.47 0.59 -13.48
C MET A 171 8.92 1.87 -14.14
N LEU A 172 7.80 2.41 -13.64
CA LEU A 172 7.14 3.55 -14.26
C LEU A 172 7.93 4.84 -14.13
N ALA A 173 8.71 5.03 -13.07
CA ALA A 173 9.58 6.20 -12.94
C ALA A 173 10.66 6.25 -14.04
N THR A 174 11.06 5.08 -14.57
CA THR A 174 11.98 4.97 -15.70
C THR A 174 11.25 5.09 -17.05
N LEU A 175 10.11 4.42 -17.23
CA LEU A 175 9.39 4.37 -18.52
C LEU A 175 8.57 5.62 -18.80
N VAL A 176 8.07 6.28 -17.76
CA VAL A 176 7.23 7.49 -17.84
C VAL A 176 7.86 8.57 -16.94
N PRO A 177 9.02 9.12 -17.34
CA PRO A 177 9.72 10.10 -16.55
C PRO A 177 8.91 11.39 -16.44
N GLY A 178 9.02 12.02 -15.28
CA GLY A 178 8.33 13.27 -14.98
C GLY A 178 7.97 13.37 -13.52
N ARG A 179 7.77 14.59 -13.05
CA ARG A 179 7.35 14.90 -11.70
C ARG A 179 6.14 15.81 -11.72
N LEU A 180 5.26 15.59 -10.75
CA LEU A 180 4.12 16.42 -10.47
C LEU A 180 4.27 16.93 -9.04
N ARG A 181 4.22 18.25 -8.89
CA ARG A 181 4.16 18.92 -7.59
C ARG A 181 2.76 19.45 -7.35
N ILE A 182 2.23 19.14 -6.17
CA ILE A 182 1.00 19.70 -5.60
C ILE A 182 1.30 20.18 -4.18
N GLY A 183 1.40 21.49 -3.99
CA GLY A 183 1.81 22.09 -2.72
C GLY A 183 3.21 21.62 -2.27
N PRO A 184 3.35 21.03 -1.07
CA PRO A 184 4.64 20.53 -0.57
C PRO A 184 5.01 19.14 -1.11
N LEU A 185 4.06 18.43 -1.74
CA LEU A 185 4.30 17.11 -2.33
C LEU A 185 4.86 17.29 -3.73
N ASP A 186 6.11 16.85 -3.93
CA ASP A 186 6.77 16.77 -5.22
C ASP A 186 7.18 15.31 -5.41
N LEU A 187 6.45 14.60 -6.27
CA LEU A 187 6.59 13.16 -6.48
C LEU A 187 6.68 12.83 -7.99
N PRO A 188 7.27 11.68 -8.37
CA PRO A 188 7.27 11.25 -9.76
C PRO A 188 5.84 10.99 -10.24
N VAL A 189 5.56 11.17 -11.54
CA VAL A 189 4.24 10.87 -12.12
C VAL A 189 3.83 9.41 -11.84
N ALA A 190 4.81 8.50 -11.81
CA ALA A 190 4.65 7.12 -11.39
C ALA A 190 3.97 6.97 -10.02
N ALA A 191 4.24 7.87 -9.05
CA ALA A 191 3.61 7.84 -7.74
C ALA A 191 2.09 7.96 -7.84
N TYR A 192 1.61 8.90 -8.66
CA TYR A 192 0.19 9.18 -8.83
C TYR A 192 -0.51 8.06 -9.60
N VAL A 193 0.11 7.56 -10.66
CA VAL A 193 -0.42 6.42 -11.44
C VAL A 193 -0.53 5.19 -10.55
N VAL A 194 0.52 4.85 -9.80
CA VAL A 194 0.51 3.65 -8.96
C VAL A 194 -0.41 3.82 -7.76
N ALA A 195 -0.53 5.01 -7.16
CA ALA A 195 -1.51 5.26 -6.11
C ALA A 195 -2.96 5.08 -6.61
N LEU A 196 -3.25 5.47 -7.86
CA LEU A 196 -4.56 5.18 -8.49
C LEU A 196 -4.76 3.69 -8.72
N LEU A 197 -3.74 2.99 -9.23
CA LEU A 197 -3.81 1.52 -9.40
C LEU A 197 -3.98 0.80 -8.07
N PHE A 198 -3.36 1.30 -7.01
CA PHE A 198 -3.48 0.78 -5.65
C PHE A 198 -4.90 0.91 -5.11
N GLY A 199 -5.55 2.07 -5.28
CA GLY A 199 -6.98 2.21 -5.01
C GLY A 199 -7.82 1.24 -5.86
N LEU A 200 -7.58 1.19 -7.17
CA LEU A 200 -8.28 0.30 -8.09
C LEU A 200 -8.10 -1.19 -7.75
N ALA A 201 -7.01 -1.60 -7.10
CA ALA A 201 -6.84 -2.98 -6.61
C ALA A 201 -7.92 -3.36 -5.58
N HIS A 202 -8.50 -2.37 -4.90
CA HIS A 202 -9.56 -2.50 -3.91
C HIS A 202 -10.96 -2.28 -4.50
N TYR A 203 -11.15 -2.35 -5.83
CA TYR A 203 -12.45 -2.10 -6.46
C TYR A 203 -13.57 -3.02 -5.96
N ASP A 204 -13.22 -4.21 -5.47
CA ASP A 204 -14.15 -5.22 -4.98
C ASP A 204 -14.96 -4.74 -3.77
N SER A 205 -14.50 -3.69 -3.07
CA SER A 205 -15.28 -3.06 -2.00
C SER A 205 -16.57 -2.41 -2.49
N PHE A 206 -16.64 -1.95 -3.76
CA PHE A 206 -17.90 -1.49 -4.32
C PHE A 206 -18.92 -2.62 -4.54
N LEU A 207 -18.47 -3.87 -4.56
CA LEU A 207 -19.33 -5.03 -4.72
C LEU A 207 -19.84 -5.58 -3.38
N HIS A 208 -19.11 -5.32 -2.29
CA HIS A 208 -19.37 -5.92 -0.97
C HIS A 208 -19.73 -4.92 0.12
N ASN A 209 -19.39 -3.64 -0.03
CA ASN A 209 -19.60 -2.60 0.97
C ASN A 209 -20.55 -1.50 0.48
N PRO A 210 -21.23 -0.79 1.40
CA PRO A 210 -21.94 0.45 1.08
C PRO A 210 -21.05 1.45 0.32
N PRO A 211 -21.60 2.21 -0.65
CA PRO A 211 -20.81 3.10 -1.51
C PRO A 211 -19.92 4.09 -0.75
N HIS A 212 -20.35 4.60 0.40
CA HIS A 212 -19.58 5.56 1.17
C HIS A 212 -18.31 4.94 1.80
N LEU A 213 -18.37 3.68 2.24
CA LEU A 213 -17.19 2.96 2.76
C LEU A 213 -16.24 2.60 1.62
N ALA A 214 -16.78 2.11 0.49
CA ALA A 214 -15.96 1.84 -0.69
C ALA A 214 -15.24 3.10 -1.19
N ILE A 215 -15.92 4.25 -1.27
CA ILE A 215 -15.31 5.54 -1.63
C ILE A 215 -14.24 5.94 -0.60
N ALA A 216 -14.50 5.79 0.69
CA ALA A 216 -13.53 6.11 1.74
C ALA A 216 -12.24 5.28 1.56
N GLN A 217 -12.37 3.98 1.29
CA GLN A 217 -11.25 3.09 0.98
C GLN A 217 -10.46 3.53 -0.24
N GLN A 218 -11.12 3.88 -1.34
CA GLN A 218 -10.42 4.40 -2.52
C GLN A 218 -9.62 5.67 -2.21
N VAL A 219 -10.21 6.59 -1.44
CA VAL A 219 -9.58 7.86 -1.08
C VAL A 219 -8.37 7.65 -0.19
N TYR A 220 -8.49 6.86 0.89
CA TYR A 220 -7.35 6.63 1.77
C TYR A 220 -6.27 5.77 1.10
N ALA A 221 -6.65 4.77 0.28
CA ALA A 221 -5.68 3.96 -0.46
C ALA A 221 -4.86 4.83 -1.41
N PHE A 222 -5.48 5.78 -2.10
CA PHE A 222 -4.76 6.76 -2.92
C PHE A 222 -3.84 7.67 -2.09
N ALA A 223 -4.32 8.22 -0.97
CA ALA A 223 -3.54 9.14 -0.14
C ALA A 223 -2.33 8.47 0.52
N TRP A 224 -2.52 7.29 1.11
CA TRP A 224 -1.44 6.49 1.69
C TRP A 224 -0.54 5.90 0.60
N GLY A 225 -1.14 5.56 -0.54
CA GLY A 225 -0.56 5.47 -1.88
C GLY A 225 0.67 6.34 -2.07
N LEU A 226 0.42 7.65 -2.11
CA LEU A 226 1.41 8.71 -2.28
C LEU A 226 2.37 8.84 -1.09
N THR A 227 1.87 8.66 0.14
CA THR A 227 2.67 8.76 1.37
C THR A 227 3.78 7.73 1.41
N TYR A 228 3.51 6.49 0.98
CA TYR A 228 4.52 5.43 0.92
C TYR A 228 5.59 5.71 -0.13
N VAL A 229 5.22 6.28 -1.29
CA VAL A 229 6.21 6.72 -2.29
C VAL A 229 7.06 7.86 -1.74
N TRP A 230 6.46 8.79 -1.01
CA TRP A 230 7.20 9.85 -0.33
C TRP A 230 8.20 9.29 0.70
N LEU A 231 7.80 8.33 1.53
CA LEU A 231 8.71 7.63 2.45
C LEU A 231 9.82 6.89 1.70
N MET A 232 9.50 6.24 0.59
CA MET A 232 10.46 5.55 -0.26
C MET A 232 11.50 6.51 -0.85
N GLU A 233 11.09 7.64 -1.44
CA GLU A 233 12.02 8.64 -2.01
C GLU A 233 12.92 9.25 -0.92
N ARG A 234 12.37 9.53 0.27
CA ARG A 234 13.13 10.15 1.37
C ARG A 234 14.14 9.21 2.01
N SER A 235 13.77 7.95 2.21
CA SER A 235 14.64 6.93 2.79
C SER A 235 15.54 6.25 1.76
N ARG A 236 15.21 6.39 0.46
CA ARG A 236 15.78 5.61 -0.65
C ARG A 236 15.71 4.10 -0.41
N SER A 237 14.67 3.64 0.28
CA SER A 237 14.47 2.27 0.73
C SER A 237 12.97 1.94 0.81
N LEU A 238 12.61 0.66 0.63
CA LEU A 238 11.28 0.16 0.92
C LEU A 238 11.02 -0.08 2.43
N LEU A 239 12.04 0.00 3.29
CA LEU A 239 11.88 -0.29 4.71
C LEU A 239 10.84 0.61 5.40
N ALA A 240 10.93 1.92 5.19
CA ALA A 240 10.00 2.88 5.78
C ALA A 240 8.53 2.68 5.33
N PRO A 241 8.23 2.57 4.02
CA PRO A 241 6.85 2.30 3.62
C PRO A 241 6.35 0.92 4.06
N MET A 242 7.20 -0.13 4.07
CA MET A 242 6.80 -1.46 4.59
C MET A 242 6.38 -1.40 6.06
N ILE A 243 7.14 -0.67 6.89
CA ILE A 243 6.79 -0.47 8.31
C ILE A 243 5.48 0.31 8.42
N ALA A 244 5.33 1.42 7.70
CA ALA A 244 4.13 2.25 7.80
C ALA A 244 2.87 1.48 7.40
N HIS A 245 2.94 0.71 6.31
CA HIS A 245 1.84 -0.06 5.78
C HIS A 245 1.50 -1.29 6.64
N GLY A 246 2.48 -2.15 6.95
CA GLY A 246 2.21 -3.31 7.78
C GLY A 246 1.70 -2.92 9.18
N LEU A 247 2.22 -1.83 9.75
CA LEU A 247 1.78 -1.35 11.05
C LEU A 247 0.38 -0.71 11.00
N SER A 248 0.02 0.01 9.93
CA SER A 248 -1.34 0.57 9.84
C SER A 248 -2.40 -0.50 9.87
N ASP A 249 -2.21 -1.56 9.09
CA ASP A 249 -3.17 -2.65 8.98
C ASP A 249 -3.25 -3.39 10.32
N ALA A 250 -2.10 -3.64 10.95
CA ALA A 250 -2.06 -4.29 12.26
C ALA A 250 -2.71 -3.44 13.36
N VAL A 251 -2.55 -2.12 13.32
CA VAL A 251 -3.16 -1.19 14.28
C VAL A 251 -4.68 -1.15 14.11
N GLU A 252 -5.17 -1.03 12.88
CA GLU A 252 -6.60 -1.06 12.61
C GLU A 252 -7.23 -2.38 13.07
N VAL A 253 -6.69 -3.51 12.60
CA VAL A 253 -7.20 -4.85 12.96
C VAL A 253 -7.12 -5.09 14.46
N GLY A 254 -6.00 -4.72 15.09
CA GLY A 254 -5.86 -4.82 16.55
C GLY A 254 -6.88 -3.98 17.30
N ALA A 255 -7.15 -2.75 16.84
CA ALA A 255 -8.17 -1.90 17.44
C ALA A 255 -9.58 -2.47 17.27
N VAL A 256 -9.91 -3.00 16.08
CA VAL A 256 -11.17 -3.70 15.84
C VAL A 256 -11.32 -4.89 16.80
N MET A 257 -10.31 -5.74 16.94
CA MET A 257 -10.35 -6.88 17.87
C MET A 257 -10.56 -6.45 19.33
N VAL A 258 -9.91 -5.36 19.76
CA VAL A 258 -10.11 -4.80 21.11
C VAL A 258 -11.56 -4.33 21.29
N LEU A 259 -12.13 -3.65 20.30
CA LEU A 259 -13.53 -3.20 20.35
C LEU A 259 -14.51 -4.38 20.31
N MET A 260 -14.24 -5.40 19.51
CA MET A 260 -15.02 -6.64 19.50
C MET A 260 -15.04 -7.31 20.87
N ALA A 261 -13.89 -7.38 21.55
CA ALA A 261 -13.80 -7.96 22.90
C ALA A 261 -14.43 -7.09 24.00
N ALA A 262 -14.45 -5.77 23.81
CA ALA A 262 -14.96 -4.82 24.80
C ALA A 262 -16.47 -4.58 24.68
N TRP A 263 -17.03 -4.66 23.46
CA TRP A 263 -18.41 -4.28 23.14
C TRP A 263 -19.28 -5.46 22.64
N GLY A 264 -18.67 -6.61 22.33
CA GLY A 264 -19.36 -7.86 21.99
C GLY A 264 -19.70 -8.69 23.22
#